data_AF-U1Q439-F1
#
_entry.id   AF-U1Q439-F1
#
_cell.length_a   1.000
_cell.length_b   1.000
_cell.length_c   1.000
_cell.angle_alpha   90.00
_cell.angle_beta   90.00
_cell.angle_gamma   90.00
#
_symmetry.space_group_name_H-M   'P 1'
#
loop_
_entity.id
_entity.type
_entity.pdbx_description
1 polymer ?
#
loop_
_entity_poly.entity_id
_entity_poly.type
_entity_poly.pdbx_seq_one_letter_code
_entity_poly.pdbx_strand_id
1 'polypeptide(L)'
;MADTSSSATDSATETGDEDGVPTQGEVVPERFSSDEVFQRIVADADHEVTSSIRELFFSALAAGFAITITFLVYASMSATSESRLVAVILYPLGFIYIIIGGYQLYTENTLPPVALTLERLASVPTLLRHWVIVLTGNFLGGGLGALALAYGGVFDPATTAVAIDIAEKGVATPISHLFFKAAFAGLIVAGVVWMDFAAQETISRLVIVYIAFLAIPLGNLFHVVVSFTEAVFLVAHGNLSILVGLTDFILPVLAGNTLGGVLLVTVVNYYQTSERRLEVDQFENVRRLASREMLLGNVAGRSYVPVIDTLGDFARDPDSFRVLVPIANPQTEEELISLGSRLASTREQGKVHAVHVVQASKDLIL
;
A
#
# COMPACT_ATOMS: atom_id res chain seq x y z
N MET A 1 36.04 58.62 8.93
CA MET A 1 36.79 59.08 7.74
C MET A 1 38.20 58.52 7.83
N ALA A 2 38.46 57.42 7.12
CA ALA A 2 39.77 56.99 6.63
C ALA A 2 39.53 55.75 5.73
N ASP A 3 39.63 55.98 4.42
CA ASP A 3 39.77 54.96 3.36
C ASP A 3 41.17 54.32 3.43
N THR A 4 41.31 53.03 3.07
CA THR A 4 41.86 52.58 1.75
C THR A 4 42.04 51.04 1.68
N SER A 5 41.48 50.45 0.61
CA SER A 5 41.88 49.31 -0.28
C SER A 5 43.10 48.43 0.09
N SER A 6 43.24 47.12 -0.21
CA SER A 6 42.86 46.31 -1.39
C SER A 6 43.25 44.82 -1.18
N SER A 7 42.44 43.91 -1.74
CA SER A 7 42.76 42.61 -2.37
C SER A 7 43.59 41.52 -1.66
N ALA A 8 42.99 40.34 -1.47
CA ALA A 8 43.29 39.16 -2.29
C ALA A 8 42.22 38.06 -2.07
N THR A 9 41.63 37.65 -3.18
CA THR A 9 40.81 36.45 -3.42
C THR A 9 41.50 35.18 -2.94
N ASP A 10 40.77 34.31 -2.25
CA ASP A 10 41.02 32.87 -2.32
C ASP A 10 39.69 32.15 -2.56
N SER A 11 39.51 31.74 -3.80
CA SER A 11 38.42 30.89 -4.27
C SER A 11 38.82 29.45 -4.00
N ALA A 12 38.42 28.91 -2.85
CA ALA A 12 38.50 27.49 -2.60
C ALA A 12 37.26 26.82 -3.21
N THR A 13 37.50 26.14 -4.33
CA THR A 13 36.62 25.25 -5.05
C THR A 13 36.09 24.16 -4.10
N GLU A 14 34.78 24.17 -3.81
CA GLU A 14 34.10 23.01 -3.22
C GLU A 14 33.94 21.94 -4.32
N THR A 15 34.89 21.02 -4.38
CA THR A 15 34.73 19.76 -5.10
C THR A 15 33.87 18.84 -4.24
N GLY A 16 32.75 18.39 -4.80
CA GLY A 16 31.79 17.50 -4.14
C GLY A 16 32.40 16.17 -3.73
N ASP A 17 32.09 15.75 -2.52
CA ASP A 17 32.28 14.38 -2.04
C ASP A 17 31.19 13.49 -2.68
N GLU A 18 31.64 12.60 -3.59
CA GLU A 18 30.85 11.54 -4.22
C GLU A 18 30.79 10.24 -3.39
N ASP A 19 31.12 10.28 -2.10
CA ASP A 19 31.01 9.12 -1.23
C ASP A 19 29.99 9.40 -0.12
N GLY A 20 28.87 8.68 -0.14
CA GLY A 20 27.80 8.72 0.88
C GLY A 20 28.20 8.18 2.25
N VAL A 21 29.43 8.46 2.69
CA VAL A 21 29.92 8.17 4.04
C VAL A 21 29.64 9.40 4.90
N PRO A 22 28.78 9.28 5.94
CA PRO A 22 28.50 10.39 6.84
C PRO A 22 29.81 10.92 7.43
N THR A 23 30.06 12.22 7.31
CA THR A 23 31.22 12.86 7.92
C THR A 23 31.08 12.80 9.45
N GLN A 24 32.21 12.66 10.16
CA GLN A 24 32.23 12.54 11.62
C GLN A 24 31.45 13.68 12.29
N GLY A 25 30.28 13.35 12.85
CA GLY A 25 29.40 14.30 13.54
C GLY A 25 27.98 14.38 12.97
N GLU A 26 27.70 13.76 11.82
CA GLU A 26 26.34 13.65 11.30
C GLU A 26 25.56 12.59 12.09
N VAL A 27 24.58 13.03 12.88
CA VAL A 27 23.66 12.15 13.58
C VAL A 27 22.74 11.55 12.52
N VAL A 28 22.97 10.29 12.14
CA VAL A 28 22.02 9.53 11.32
C VAL A 28 20.68 9.55 12.06
N PRO A 29 19.63 10.19 11.51
CA PRO A 29 18.34 10.23 12.18
C PRO A 29 17.83 8.80 12.36
N GLU A 30 17.52 8.38 13.59
CA GLU A 30 16.92 7.07 13.84
C GLU A 30 15.50 6.94 13.25
N ARG A 31 14.91 8.03 12.75
CA ARG A 31 13.55 8.04 12.17
C ARG A 31 13.58 8.57 10.75
N PHE A 32 12.81 7.94 9.87
CA PHE A 32 12.60 8.44 8.52
C PHE A 32 11.91 9.80 8.55
N SER A 33 12.37 10.69 7.70
CA SER A 33 11.67 11.91 7.32
C SER A 33 10.34 11.57 6.63
N SER A 34 9.39 12.50 6.65
CA SER A 34 8.11 12.32 5.94
C SER A 34 8.30 12.08 4.43
N ASP A 35 9.36 12.64 3.85
CA ASP A 35 9.70 12.49 2.43
C ASP A 35 10.18 11.05 2.15
N GLU A 36 11.03 10.46 3.00
CA GLU A 36 11.47 9.06 2.88
C GLU A 36 10.31 8.06 3.09
N VAL A 37 9.41 8.33 4.04
CA VAL A 37 8.20 7.51 4.24
C VAL A 37 7.32 7.56 3.00
N PHE A 38 7.12 8.75 2.43
CA PHE A 38 6.36 8.93 1.20
C PHE A 38 6.98 8.21 0.01
N GLN A 39 8.31 8.23 -0.14
CA GLN A 39 9.00 7.50 -1.20
C GLN A 39 8.78 5.98 -1.10
N ARG A 40 8.83 5.43 0.12
CA ARG A 40 8.56 4.00 0.35
C ARG A 40 7.13 3.63 -0.02
N ILE A 41 6.17 4.47 0.37
CA ILE A 41 4.76 4.32 -0.03
C ILE A 41 4.63 4.30 -1.56
N VAL A 42 5.28 5.24 -2.24
CA VAL A 42 5.22 5.36 -3.71
C VAL A 42 5.89 4.16 -4.40
N ALA A 43 7.02 3.67 -3.87
CA ALA A 43 7.72 2.51 -4.39
C ALA A 43 6.91 1.22 -4.23
N ASP A 44 6.27 1.04 -3.08
CA ASP A 44 5.39 -0.10 -2.83
C ASP A 44 4.15 -0.06 -3.72
N ALA A 45 3.54 1.12 -3.86
CA ALA A 45 2.41 1.33 -4.76
C ALA A 45 2.74 1.03 -6.23
N ASP A 46 3.97 1.31 -6.69
CA ASP A 46 4.45 0.98 -8.05
C ASP A 46 4.43 -0.55 -8.26
N HIS A 47 4.92 -1.30 -7.28
CA HIS A 47 4.89 -2.76 -7.30
C HIS A 47 3.45 -3.30 -7.28
N GLU A 48 2.58 -2.77 -6.41
CA GLU A 48 1.18 -3.20 -6.30
C GLU A 48 0.37 -2.93 -7.57
N VAL A 49 0.52 -1.75 -8.18
CA VAL A 49 -0.22 -1.37 -9.39
C VAL A 49 0.23 -2.16 -10.63
N THR A 50 1.49 -2.61 -10.63
CA THR A 50 2.06 -3.44 -11.72
C THR A 50 1.89 -4.94 -11.51
N SER A 51 1.46 -5.35 -10.31
CA SER A 51 1.20 -6.75 -9.96
C SER A 51 0.13 -7.40 -10.84
N SER A 52 0.23 -8.71 -11.02
CA SER A 52 -0.76 -9.45 -11.81
C SER A 52 -2.14 -9.43 -11.13
N ILE A 53 -3.23 -9.42 -11.92
CA ILE A 53 -4.61 -9.48 -11.38
C ILE A 53 -4.78 -10.66 -10.43
N ARG A 54 -4.17 -11.80 -10.78
CA ARG A 54 -4.27 -13.05 -10.01
C ARG A 54 -3.65 -12.89 -8.62
N GLU A 55 -2.43 -12.38 -8.56
CA GLU A 55 -1.72 -12.15 -7.30
C GLU A 55 -2.46 -11.17 -6.40
N LEU A 56 -2.85 -10.02 -6.95
CA LEU A 56 -3.63 -8.99 -6.25
C LEU A 56 -4.95 -9.57 -5.70
N PHE A 57 -5.68 -10.31 -6.53
CA PHE A 57 -6.97 -10.90 -6.14
C PHE A 57 -6.83 -11.96 -5.04
N PHE A 58 -5.86 -12.87 -5.13
CA PHE A 58 -5.70 -13.92 -4.11
C PHE A 58 -5.11 -13.39 -2.80
N SER A 59 -4.25 -12.38 -2.86
CA SER A 59 -3.83 -11.64 -1.66
C SER A 59 -5.02 -10.95 -1.00
N ALA A 60 -5.89 -10.32 -1.79
CA ALA A 60 -7.11 -9.70 -1.29
C ALA A 60 -8.13 -10.71 -0.75
N LEU A 61 -8.22 -11.90 -1.36
CA LEU A 61 -9.03 -13.00 -0.85
C LEU A 61 -8.55 -13.44 0.54
N ALA A 62 -7.23 -13.58 0.72
CA ALA A 62 -6.63 -13.93 2.01
C ALA A 62 -6.91 -12.86 3.06
N ALA A 63 -6.83 -11.56 2.71
CA ALA A 63 -7.23 -10.47 3.61
C ALA A 63 -8.70 -10.58 4.05
N GLY A 64 -9.61 -10.92 3.13
CA GLY A 64 -11.02 -11.15 3.46
C GLY A 64 -11.23 -12.28 4.48
N PHE A 65 -10.52 -13.41 4.31
CA PHE A 65 -10.54 -14.49 5.28
C PHE A 65 -9.95 -14.06 6.63
N ALA A 66 -8.84 -13.31 6.63
CA ALA A 66 -8.23 -12.80 7.86
C ALA A 66 -9.20 -11.89 8.64
N ILE A 67 -10.00 -11.05 7.97
CA ILE A 67 -11.05 -10.25 8.61
C ILE A 67 -12.10 -11.14 9.31
N THR A 68 -12.40 -12.33 8.78
CA THR A 68 -13.33 -13.26 9.42
C THR A 68 -12.84 -13.69 10.81
N ILE A 69 -11.52 -13.76 11.04
CA ILE A 69 -10.94 -14.05 12.35
C ILE A 69 -11.31 -12.97 13.37
N THR A 70 -11.30 -11.70 12.97
CA THR A 70 -11.75 -10.60 13.84
C THR A 70 -13.21 -10.79 14.25
N PHE A 71 -14.11 -11.11 13.31
CA PHE A 71 -15.53 -11.32 13.62
C PHE A 71 -15.75 -12.57 14.49
N LEU A 72 -15.08 -13.67 14.16
CA LEU A 72 -15.06 -14.93 14.92
C LEU A 72 -14.71 -14.68 16.39
N VAL A 73 -13.55 -14.06 16.64
CA VAL A 73 -13.07 -13.87 18.01
C VAL A 73 -13.94 -12.85 18.75
N TYR A 74 -14.37 -11.78 18.09
CA TYR A 74 -15.23 -10.77 18.71
C TYR A 74 -16.58 -11.35 19.16
N ALA A 75 -17.24 -12.15 18.31
CA ALA A 75 -18.50 -12.79 18.66
C ALA A 75 -18.32 -13.84 19.77
N SER A 76 -17.35 -14.76 19.62
CA SER A 76 -17.10 -15.84 20.60
C SER A 76 -16.77 -15.31 21.99
N MET A 77 -15.92 -14.27 22.07
CA MET A 77 -15.56 -13.69 23.36
C MET A 77 -16.67 -12.83 23.95
N SER A 78 -17.52 -12.21 23.12
CA SER A 78 -18.71 -11.50 23.59
C SER A 78 -19.78 -12.45 24.13
N ALA A 79 -19.84 -13.69 23.63
CA ALA A 79 -20.77 -14.71 24.10
C ALA A 79 -20.33 -15.41 25.39
N THR A 80 -19.01 -15.54 25.60
CA THR A 80 -18.45 -16.32 26.73
C THR A 80 -17.94 -15.46 27.88
N SER A 81 -17.62 -14.18 27.63
CA SER A 81 -17.12 -13.27 28.66
C SER A 81 -18.21 -12.34 29.18
N GLU A 82 -18.25 -12.16 30.51
CA GLU A 82 -19.08 -11.12 31.14
C GLU A 82 -18.57 -9.70 30.84
N SER A 83 -17.32 -9.56 30.41
CA SER A 83 -16.69 -8.27 30.11
C SER A 83 -16.49 -8.08 28.61
N ARG A 84 -17.13 -7.03 28.07
CA ARG A 84 -16.93 -6.58 26.68
C ARG A 84 -15.45 -6.31 26.35
N LEU A 85 -14.62 -5.98 27.35
CA LEU A 85 -13.23 -5.63 27.16
C LEU A 85 -12.41 -6.78 26.54
N VAL A 86 -12.73 -8.03 26.88
CA VAL A 86 -11.99 -9.19 26.38
C VAL A 86 -12.17 -9.34 24.87
N ALA A 87 -13.41 -9.20 24.39
CA ALA A 87 -13.70 -9.22 22.95
C ALA A 87 -13.02 -8.06 22.22
N VAL A 88 -13.05 -6.85 22.81
CA VAL A 88 -12.43 -5.64 22.24
C VAL A 88 -10.92 -5.79 22.08
N ILE A 89 -10.22 -6.31 23.09
CA ILE A 89 -8.77 -6.49 23.10
C ILE A 89 -8.31 -7.47 22.00
N LEU A 90 -9.14 -8.45 21.65
CA LEU A 90 -8.83 -9.46 20.65
C LEU A 90 -9.32 -9.13 19.24
N TYR A 91 -10.11 -8.06 19.07
CA TYR A 91 -10.60 -7.60 17.79
C TYR A 91 -9.50 -7.33 16.73
N PRO A 92 -8.32 -6.76 17.07
CA PRO A 92 -7.28 -6.47 16.08
C PRO A 92 -6.63 -7.69 15.41
N LEU A 93 -6.90 -8.93 15.86
CA LEU A 93 -6.18 -10.12 15.39
C LEU A 93 -6.24 -10.30 13.87
N GLY A 94 -7.41 -10.16 13.24
CA GLY A 94 -7.53 -10.27 11.78
C GLY A 94 -6.72 -9.20 11.04
N PHE A 95 -6.69 -7.97 11.57
CA PHE A 95 -5.89 -6.88 11.01
C PHE A 95 -4.38 -7.11 11.14
N ILE A 96 -3.93 -7.72 12.25
CA ILE A 96 -2.52 -8.12 12.41
C ILE A 96 -2.11 -9.12 11.33
N TYR A 97 -2.94 -10.13 11.04
CA TYR A 97 -2.67 -11.08 9.96
C TYR A 97 -2.54 -10.41 8.60
N ILE A 98 -3.33 -9.37 8.36
CA ILE A 98 -3.34 -8.63 7.09
C ILE A 98 -2.06 -7.80 6.95
N ILE A 99 -1.79 -6.91 7.90
CA ILE A 99 -0.67 -5.97 7.80
C ILE A 99 0.66 -6.70 7.89
N ILE A 100 0.84 -7.58 8.87
CA ILE A 100 2.09 -8.34 9.03
C ILE A 100 2.25 -9.40 7.92
N GLY A 101 1.14 -9.93 7.41
CA GLY A 101 1.14 -10.89 6.32
C GLY A 101 1.28 -10.28 4.92
N GLY A 102 1.24 -8.95 4.78
CA GLY A 102 1.28 -8.27 3.48
C GLY A 102 0.08 -8.58 2.59
N TYR A 103 -1.10 -8.79 3.19
CA TYR A 103 -2.32 -9.08 2.42
C TYR A 103 -3.01 -7.80 1.95
N GLN A 104 -3.58 -7.85 0.75
CA GLN A 104 -4.16 -6.68 0.09
C GLN A 104 -5.53 -6.32 0.65
N LEU A 105 -5.60 -5.32 1.53
CA LEU A 105 -6.86 -4.82 2.08
C LEU A 105 -7.29 -3.51 1.41
N TYR A 106 -8.56 -3.42 1.01
CA TYR A 106 -9.11 -2.28 0.28
C TYR A 106 -8.89 -0.94 1.01
N THR A 107 -9.12 -0.92 2.32
CA THR A 107 -9.02 0.31 3.13
C THR A 107 -7.59 0.78 3.30
N GLU A 108 -6.61 -0.11 3.31
CA GLU A 108 -5.18 0.22 3.28
C GLU A 108 -4.78 0.78 1.90
N ASN A 109 -5.36 0.23 0.84
CA ASN A 109 -5.22 0.70 -0.54
C ASN A 109 -5.87 2.08 -0.81
N THR A 110 -6.40 2.75 0.21
CA THR A 110 -6.80 4.16 0.11
C THR A 110 -5.63 5.13 0.29
N LEU A 111 -4.42 4.62 0.60
CA LEU A 111 -3.22 5.42 0.72
C LEU A 111 -2.23 5.28 -0.45
N PRO A 112 -1.58 4.13 -0.69
CA PRO A 112 -0.47 4.07 -1.65
C PRO A 112 -0.88 4.31 -3.12
N PRO A 113 -1.92 3.62 -3.67
CA PRO A 113 -2.40 3.88 -5.03
C PRO A 113 -2.96 5.30 -5.24
N VAL A 114 -3.51 5.89 -4.18
CA VAL A 114 -4.02 7.27 -4.20
C VAL A 114 -2.87 8.26 -4.28
N ALA A 115 -1.80 8.04 -3.53
CA ALA A 115 -0.59 8.86 -3.61
C ALA A 115 -0.02 8.88 -5.04
N LEU A 116 0.09 7.72 -5.70
CA LEU A 116 0.50 7.65 -7.12
C LEU A 116 -0.41 8.44 -8.05
N THR A 117 -1.72 8.39 -7.81
CA THR A 117 -2.70 9.09 -8.64
C THR A 117 -2.61 10.60 -8.45
N LEU A 118 -2.42 11.08 -7.20
CA LEU A 118 -2.21 12.48 -6.88
C LEU A 118 -0.91 13.03 -7.49
N GLU A 119 0.15 12.21 -7.52
CA GLU A 119 1.42 12.55 -8.19
C GLU A 119 1.38 12.42 -9.72
N ARG A 120 0.24 12.03 -10.29
CA ARG A 120 0.03 11.81 -11.73
C ARG A 120 0.97 10.73 -12.31
N LEU A 121 1.28 9.71 -11.51
CA LEU A 121 2.03 8.52 -11.92
C LEU A 121 1.08 7.39 -12.32
N ALA A 122 -0.09 7.31 -11.69
CA ALA A 122 -1.18 6.42 -12.07
C ALA A 122 -2.43 7.20 -12.54
N SER A 123 -3.17 6.63 -13.47
CA SER A 123 -4.46 7.19 -13.91
C SER A 123 -5.61 6.79 -12.98
N VAL A 124 -6.67 7.60 -12.92
CA VAL A 124 -7.88 7.30 -12.14
C VAL A 124 -8.51 5.96 -12.55
N PRO A 125 -8.60 5.59 -13.85
CA PRO A 125 -9.06 4.25 -14.23
C PRO A 125 -8.17 3.12 -13.69
N THR A 126 -6.85 3.32 -13.60
CA THR A 126 -5.92 2.35 -12.99
C THR A 126 -6.23 2.17 -11.51
N LEU A 127 -6.40 3.28 -10.77
CA LEU A 127 -6.78 3.28 -9.36
C LEU A 127 -8.11 2.55 -9.14
N LEU A 128 -9.13 2.88 -9.93
CA LEU A 128 -10.45 2.24 -9.82
C LEU A 128 -10.39 0.74 -10.12
N ARG A 129 -9.62 0.32 -11.13
CA ARG A 129 -9.40 -1.10 -11.42
C ARG A 129 -8.76 -1.82 -10.24
N HIS A 130 -7.71 -1.24 -9.67
CA HIS A 130 -7.02 -1.77 -8.49
C HIS A 130 -7.99 -1.98 -7.32
N TRP A 131 -8.71 -0.91 -6.97
CA TRP A 131 -9.73 -0.93 -5.93
C TRP A 131 -10.81 -1.98 -6.15
N VAL A 132 -11.33 -2.12 -7.37
CA VAL A 132 -12.37 -3.11 -7.66
C VAL A 132 -11.84 -4.55 -7.49
N ILE A 133 -10.62 -4.84 -7.94
CA ILE A 133 -10.02 -6.18 -7.79
C ILE A 133 -9.86 -6.52 -6.31
N VAL A 134 -9.25 -5.60 -5.54
CA VAL A 134 -9.00 -5.80 -4.11
C VAL A 134 -10.30 -5.92 -3.33
N LEU A 135 -11.25 -5.00 -3.54
CA LEU A 135 -12.54 -5.02 -2.84
C LEU A 135 -13.32 -6.30 -3.13
N THR A 136 -13.31 -6.78 -4.38
CA THR A 136 -13.97 -8.03 -4.77
C THR A 136 -13.32 -9.23 -4.07
N GLY A 137 -11.99 -9.28 -4.02
CA GLY A 137 -11.27 -10.34 -3.29
C GLY A 137 -11.60 -10.31 -1.79
N ASN A 138 -11.54 -9.14 -1.16
CA ASN A 138 -11.87 -8.97 0.26
C ASN A 138 -13.31 -9.40 0.58
N PHE A 139 -14.29 -8.98 -0.24
CA PHE A 139 -15.69 -9.36 -0.06
C PHE A 139 -15.90 -10.84 -0.29
N LEU A 140 -15.27 -11.45 -1.31
CA LEU A 140 -15.38 -12.89 -1.51
C LEU A 140 -14.81 -13.67 -0.31
N GLY A 141 -13.63 -13.28 0.18
CA GLY A 141 -12.99 -13.94 1.32
C GLY A 141 -13.80 -13.80 2.61
N GLY A 142 -14.23 -12.58 2.93
CA GLY A 142 -15.07 -12.30 4.10
C GLY A 142 -16.45 -12.97 3.99
N GLY A 143 -17.05 -12.99 2.80
CA GLY A 143 -18.31 -13.67 2.55
C GLY A 143 -18.21 -15.19 2.72
N LEU A 144 -17.18 -15.83 2.14
CA LEU A 144 -16.94 -17.26 2.34
C LEU A 144 -16.65 -17.59 3.81
N GLY A 145 -15.89 -16.75 4.50
CA GLY A 145 -15.67 -16.86 5.93
C GLY A 145 -16.95 -16.75 6.75
N ALA A 146 -17.80 -15.76 6.47
CA ALA A 146 -19.11 -15.61 7.12
C ALA A 146 -20.01 -16.84 6.91
N LEU A 147 -20.03 -17.42 5.70
CA LEU A 147 -20.78 -18.65 5.43
C LEU A 147 -20.21 -19.86 6.19
N ALA A 148 -18.89 -19.95 6.33
CA ALA A 148 -18.25 -20.98 7.14
C ALA A 148 -18.60 -20.81 8.63
N LEU A 149 -18.69 -19.58 9.14
CA LEU A 149 -19.16 -19.32 10.50
C LEU A 149 -20.64 -19.68 10.69
N ALA A 150 -21.49 -19.36 9.71
CA ALA A 150 -22.93 -19.60 9.77
C ALA A 150 -23.32 -21.08 9.66
N TYR A 151 -22.66 -21.85 8.78
CA TYR A 151 -23.06 -23.21 8.45
C TYR A 151 -22.02 -24.28 8.80
N GLY A 152 -20.77 -23.90 9.07
CA GLY A 152 -19.68 -24.83 9.33
C GLY A 152 -19.62 -25.40 10.75
N GLY A 153 -20.55 -25.00 11.63
CA GLY A 153 -20.55 -25.42 13.04
C GLY A 153 -19.43 -24.81 13.88
N VAL A 154 -18.86 -23.69 13.43
CA VAL A 154 -17.80 -22.95 14.15
C VAL A 154 -18.38 -22.22 15.36
N PHE A 155 -19.55 -21.61 15.20
CA PHE A 155 -20.30 -21.01 16.30
C PHE A 155 -21.27 -22.01 16.91
N ASP A 156 -21.31 -22.03 18.24
CA ASP A 156 -22.41 -22.65 18.97
C ASP A 156 -23.67 -21.76 18.92
N PRO A 157 -24.85 -22.24 19.35
CA PRO A 157 -26.08 -21.45 19.28
C PRO A 157 -26.02 -20.13 20.06
N ALA A 158 -25.31 -20.09 21.19
CA ALA A 158 -25.14 -18.88 21.99
C ALA A 158 -24.31 -17.83 21.26
N THR A 159 -23.17 -18.24 20.69
CA THR A 159 -22.29 -17.36 19.91
C THR A 159 -22.97 -16.89 18.62
N THR A 160 -23.75 -17.76 17.97
CA THR A 160 -24.55 -17.40 16.79
C THR A 160 -25.53 -16.28 17.10
N ALA A 161 -26.26 -16.37 18.22
CA ALA A 161 -27.20 -15.32 18.63
C ALA A 161 -26.49 -13.98 18.91
N VAL A 162 -25.31 -14.02 19.52
CA VAL A 162 -24.50 -12.82 19.77
C VAL A 162 -23.95 -12.23 18.47
N ALA A 163 -23.48 -13.06 17.54
CA ALA A 163 -23.01 -12.63 16.22
C ALA A 163 -24.13 -11.95 15.41
N ILE A 164 -25.35 -12.48 15.46
CA ILE A 164 -26.55 -11.87 14.87
C ILE A 164 -26.81 -10.50 15.51
N ASP A 165 -26.87 -10.42 16.85
CA ASP A 165 -27.15 -9.17 17.56
C ASP A 165 -26.10 -8.07 17.27
N ILE A 166 -24.81 -8.43 17.20
CA ILE A 166 -23.73 -7.51 16.82
C ILE A 166 -23.98 -6.94 15.41
N ALA A 167 -24.24 -7.80 14.44
CA ALA A 167 -24.46 -7.38 13.05
C ALA A 167 -25.76 -6.59 12.89
N GLU A 168 -26.85 -6.96 13.58
CA GLU A 168 -28.13 -6.23 13.56
C GLU A 168 -27.98 -4.81 14.11
N LYS A 169 -27.21 -4.64 15.19
CA LYS A 169 -26.86 -3.30 15.71
C LYS A 169 -26.08 -2.47 14.71
N GLY A 170 -25.22 -3.09 13.91
CA GLY A 170 -24.52 -2.46 12.81
C GLY A 170 -25.50 -1.90 11.77
N VAL A 171 -26.36 -2.77 11.23
CA VAL A 171 -27.38 -2.43 10.22
C VAL A 171 -28.39 -1.39 10.74
N ALA A 172 -28.76 -1.45 12.02
CA ALA A 172 -29.68 -0.49 12.62
C ALA A 172 -29.09 0.91 12.83
N THR A 173 -27.79 1.10 12.59
CA THR A 173 -27.15 2.42 12.70
C THR A 173 -27.63 3.34 11.57
N PRO A 174 -28.03 4.59 11.85
CA PRO A 174 -28.44 5.53 10.81
C PRO A 174 -27.38 5.73 9.72
N ILE A 175 -27.80 5.81 8.45
CA ILE A 175 -26.91 5.92 7.27
C ILE A 175 -25.88 7.06 7.40
N SER A 176 -26.28 8.22 7.91
CA SER A 176 -25.36 9.34 8.15
C SER A 176 -24.29 9.00 9.20
N HIS A 177 -24.66 8.30 10.25
CA HIS A 177 -23.73 7.87 11.30
C HIS A 177 -22.80 6.79 10.79
N LEU A 178 -23.29 5.84 9.98
CA LEU A 178 -22.45 4.84 9.29
C LEU A 178 -21.36 5.53 8.48
N PHE A 179 -21.73 6.51 7.65
CA PHE A 179 -20.79 7.25 6.82
C PHE A 179 -19.70 7.95 7.64
N PHE A 180 -20.06 8.74 8.66
CA PHE A 180 -19.05 9.49 9.43
C PHE A 180 -18.18 8.58 10.31
N LYS A 181 -18.78 7.56 10.94
CA LYS A 181 -18.01 6.56 11.71
C LYS A 181 -17.04 5.80 10.82
N ALA A 182 -17.46 5.45 9.60
CA ALA A 182 -16.60 4.82 8.62
C ALA A 182 -15.52 5.79 8.12
N ALA A 183 -15.80 7.09 7.97
CA ALA A 183 -14.78 8.07 7.63
C ALA A 183 -13.65 8.13 8.68
N PHE A 184 -13.99 8.11 9.97
CA PHE A 184 -12.97 8.02 11.02
C PHE A 184 -12.20 6.69 10.99
N ALA A 185 -12.87 5.57 10.75
CA ALA A 185 -12.18 4.29 10.56
C ALA A 185 -11.21 4.32 9.36
N GLY A 186 -11.63 4.91 8.24
CA GLY A 186 -10.78 5.07 7.05
C GLY A 186 -9.54 5.92 7.33
N LEU A 187 -9.71 7.02 8.08
CA LEU A 187 -8.60 7.85 8.52
C LEU A 187 -7.62 7.06 9.41
N ILE A 188 -8.13 6.27 10.35
CA ILE A 188 -7.29 5.42 11.22
C ILE A 188 -6.50 4.41 10.38
N VAL A 189 -7.16 3.70 9.46
CA VAL A 189 -6.49 2.70 8.61
C VAL A 189 -5.40 3.34 7.76
N ALA A 190 -5.68 4.47 7.07
CA ALA A 190 -4.66 5.17 6.32
C ALA A 190 -3.50 5.64 7.20
N GLY A 191 -3.78 6.05 8.45
CA GLY A 191 -2.73 6.41 9.42
C GLY A 191 -1.87 5.22 9.83
N VAL A 192 -2.45 4.02 9.96
CA VAL A 192 -1.71 2.78 10.20
C VAL A 192 -0.77 2.48 9.04
N VAL A 193 -1.25 2.56 7.80
CA VAL A 193 -0.41 2.34 6.61
C VAL A 193 0.77 3.28 6.59
N TRP A 194 0.55 4.58 6.81
CA TRP A 194 1.64 5.56 6.90
C TRP A 194 2.67 5.19 7.98
N MET A 195 2.18 4.84 9.17
CA MET A 195 3.03 4.46 10.29
C MET A 195 3.77 3.14 10.06
N ASP A 196 3.18 2.21 9.30
CA ASP A 196 3.81 0.93 8.96
C ASP A 196 5.03 1.13 8.06
N PHE A 197 4.93 2.03 7.07
CA PHE A 197 6.08 2.45 6.23
C PHE A 197 7.14 3.24 7.01
N ALA A 198 6.73 3.97 8.05
CA ALA A 198 7.63 4.69 8.94
C ALA A 198 8.33 3.78 9.96
N ALA A 199 7.76 2.62 10.27
CA ALA A 199 8.29 1.69 11.25
C ALA A 199 9.45 0.86 10.68
N GLN A 200 10.51 0.68 11.49
CA GLN A 200 11.69 -0.12 11.12
C GLN A 200 11.58 -1.56 11.62
N GLU A 201 11.01 -1.77 12.80
CA GLU A 201 10.93 -3.07 13.45
C GLU A 201 9.54 -3.71 13.38
N THR A 202 9.49 -5.02 13.21
CA THR A 202 8.22 -5.79 13.17
C THR A 202 7.42 -5.69 14.46
N ILE A 203 8.08 -5.61 15.63
CA ILE A 203 7.39 -5.42 16.90
C ILE A 203 6.70 -4.05 16.95
N SER A 204 7.38 -2.99 16.50
CA SER A 204 6.77 -1.65 16.41
C SER A 204 5.55 -1.65 15.50
N ARG A 205 5.64 -2.27 14.32
CA ARG A 205 4.51 -2.45 13.39
C ARG A 205 3.34 -3.14 14.07
N LEU A 206 3.59 -4.28 14.71
CA LEU A 206 2.57 -5.05 15.42
C LEU A 206 1.88 -4.21 16.50
N VAL A 207 2.64 -3.47 17.31
CA VAL A 207 2.09 -2.62 18.38
C VAL A 207 1.25 -1.47 17.81
N ILE A 208 1.73 -0.83 16.74
CA ILE A 208 1.00 0.26 16.05
C ILE A 208 -0.33 -0.26 15.51
N VAL A 209 -0.29 -1.36 14.74
CA VAL A 209 -1.48 -2.02 14.19
C VAL A 209 -2.43 -2.38 15.32
N TYR A 210 -1.94 -3.06 16.35
CA TYR A 210 -2.76 -3.48 17.48
C TYR A 210 -3.46 -2.30 18.17
N ILE A 211 -2.72 -1.26 18.57
CA ILE A 211 -3.28 -0.11 19.29
C ILE A 211 -4.26 0.68 18.41
N ALA A 212 -3.91 0.91 17.14
CA ALA A 212 -4.75 1.67 16.24
C ALA A 212 -6.07 0.94 15.95
N PHE A 213 -6.03 -0.37 15.72
CA PHE A 213 -7.24 -1.15 15.44
C PHE A 213 -8.12 -1.39 16.67
N LEU A 214 -7.62 -1.21 17.90
CA LEU A 214 -8.49 -1.15 19.09
C LEU A 214 -9.47 0.03 19.05
N ALA A 215 -9.13 1.11 18.35
CA ALA A 215 -10.02 2.27 18.22
C ALA A 215 -11.32 1.94 17.48
N ILE A 216 -11.31 0.93 16.60
CA ILE A 216 -12.49 0.50 15.83
C ILE A 216 -13.62 0.01 16.74
N PRO A 217 -13.45 -1.07 17.54
CA PRO A 217 -14.50 -1.56 18.43
C PRO A 217 -14.77 -0.61 19.62
N LEU A 218 -13.77 0.15 20.09
CA LEU A 218 -13.96 1.13 21.18
C LEU A 218 -14.80 2.33 20.72
N GLY A 219 -14.55 2.85 19.53
CA GLY A 219 -15.30 3.94 18.93
C GLY A 219 -16.64 3.51 18.31
N ASN A 220 -16.94 2.21 18.27
CA ASN A 220 -18.03 1.63 17.49
C ASN A 220 -18.00 2.13 16.04
N LEU A 221 -16.81 2.10 15.44
CA LEU A 221 -16.54 2.52 14.07
C LEU A 221 -16.78 1.37 13.10
N PHE A 222 -16.97 1.69 11.82
CA PHE A 222 -17.31 0.71 10.79
C PHE A 222 -16.20 0.55 9.77
N HIS A 223 -15.82 -0.70 9.53
CA HIS A 223 -14.86 -1.08 8.51
C HIS A 223 -15.60 -1.87 7.42
N VAL A 224 -15.44 -1.51 6.15
CA VAL A 224 -16.27 -2.01 5.05
C VAL A 224 -16.21 -3.52 4.89
N VAL A 225 -15.02 -4.13 5.03
CA VAL A 225 -14.86 -5.59 4.90
C VAL A 225 -15.45 -6.35 6.10
N VAL A 226 -15.38 -5.77 7.30
CA VAL A 226 -16.01 -6.35 8.50
C VAL A 226 -17.52 -6.24 8.37
N SER A 227 -18.02 -5.06 8.01
CA SER A 227 -19.45 -4.79 7.79
C SER A 227 -20.02 -5.70 6.71
N PHE A 228 -19.28 -5.96 5.63
CA PHE A 228 -19.68 -6.91 4.59
C PHE A 228 -19.77 -8.35 5.12
N THR A 229 -18.79 -8.78 5.91
CA THR A 229 -18.79 -10.09 6.56
C THR A 229 -19.99 -10.27 7.48
N GLU A 230 -20.29 -9.25 8.31
CA GLU A 230 -21.46 -9.19 9.18
C GLU A 230 -22.78 -9.23 8.38
N ALA A 231 -22.88 -8.47 7.29
CA ALA A 231 -24.05 -8.45 6.42
C ALA A 231 -24.31 -9.80 5.77
N VAL A 232 -23.27 -10.48 5.25
CA VAL A 232 -23.40 -11.84 4.69
C VAL A 232 -23.85 -12.82 5.77
N PHE A 233 -23.33 -12.70 6.99
CA PHE A 233 -23.74 -13.55 8.11
C PHE A 233 -25.23 -13.37 8.45
N LEU A 234 -25.77 -12.14 8.43
CA LEU A 234 -27.20 -11.89 8.61
C LEU A 234 -28.06 -12.42 7.46
N VAL A 235 -27.59 -12.24 6.21
CA VAL A 235 -28.27 -12.79 5.03
C VAL A 235 -28.38 -14.31 5.15
N ALA A 236 -27.33 -14.99 5.59
CA ALA A 236 -27.31 -16.44 5.79
C ALA A 236 -28.34 -16.93 6.84
N HIS A 237 -28.72 -16.07 7.78
CA HIS A 237 -29.74 -16.36 8.80
C HIS A 237 -31.14 -15.84 8.45
N GLY A 238 -31.30 -15.17 7.29
CA GLY A 238 -32.59 -14.62 6.86
C GLY A 238 -32.99 -13.31 7.52
N ASN A 239 -32.05 -12.65 8.22
CA ASN A 239 -32.31 -11.43 8.99
C ASN A 239 -32.06 -10.14 8.21
N LEU A 240 -31.48 -10.24 7.01
CA LEU A 240 -31.17 -9.09 6.16
C LEU A 240 -31.41 -9.40 4.69
N SER A 241 -32.05 -8.47 3.97
CA SER A 241 -32.12 -8.51 2.51
C SER A 241 -30.77 -8.11 1.92
N ILE A 242 -30.27 -8.87 0.94
CA ILE A 242 -28.99 -8.59 0.25
C ILE A 242 -28.97 -7.15 -0.29
N LEU A 243 -30.06 -6.71 -0.93
CA LEU A 243 -30.13 -5.38 -1.52
C LEU A 243 -30.00 -4.29 -0.45
N VAL A 244 -30.75 -4.42 0.64
CA VAL A 244 -30.73 -3.46 1.77
C VAL A 244 -29.37 -3.46 2.45
N GLY A 245 -28.77 -4.64 2.68
CA GLY A 245 -27.42 -4.74 3.23
C GLY A 245 -26.40 -4.01 2.36
N LEU A 246 -26.44 -4.20 1.04
CA LEU A 246 -25.52 -3.53 0.12
C LEU A 246 -25.75 -2.01 0.04
N THR A 247 -27.00 -1.55 -0.04
CA THR A 247 -27.30 -0.12 -0.25
C THR A 247 -27.26 0.70 1.03
N ASP A 248 -27.84 0.20 2.11
CA ASP A 248 -28.11 0.99 3.31
C ASP A 248 -27.04 0.79 4.39
N PHE A 249 -26.27 -0.31 4.31
CA PHE A 249 -25.19 -0.61 5.24
C PHE A 249 -23.81 -0.54 4.59
N ILE A 250 -23.53 -1.32 3.54
CA ILE A 250 -22.18 -1.42 2.97
C ILE A 250 -21.78 -0.16 2.19
N LEU A 251 -22.66 0.38 1.34
CA LEU A 251 -22.34 1.55 0.53
C LEU A 251 -21.95 2.80 1.34
N PRO A 252 -22.69 3.22 2.39
CA PRO A 252 -22.27 4.37 3.20
C PRO A 252 -20.97 4.10 3.96
N VAL A 253 -20.73 2.86 4.43
CA VAL A 253 -19.47 2.50 5.08
C VAL A 253 -18.30 2.53 4.10
N LEU A 254 -18.48 1.99 2.89
CA LEU A 254 -17.49 2.04 1.82
C LEU A 254 -17.12 3.49 1.48
N ALA A 255 -18.14 4.33 1.24
CA ALA A 255 -17.95 5.74 0.92
C ALA A 255 -17.22 6.49 2.05
N GLY A 256 -17.61 6.24 3.30
CA GLY A 256 -16.96 6.80 4.48
C GLY A 256 -15.50 6.39 4.57
N ASN A 257 -15.20 5.08 4.59
CA ASN A 257 -13.82 4.58 4.66
C ASN A 257 -12.93 5.15 3.55
N THR A 258 -13.45 5.19 2.31
CA THR A 258 -12.73 5.73 1.15
C THR A 258 -12.39 7.21 1.35
N LEU A 259 -13.40 8.02 1.71
CA LEU A 259 -13.20 9.45 1.92
C LEU A 259 -12.22 9.72 3.07
N GLY A 260 -12.35 9.00 4.18
CA GLY A 260 -11.48 9.12 5.34
C GLY A 260 -10.02 8.85 5.03
N GLY A 261 -9.76 7.77 4.28
CA GLY A 261 -8.41 7.39 3.87
C GLY A 261 -7.79 8.38 2.88
N VAL A 262 -8.52 8.73 1.82
CA VAL A 262 -8.07 9.70 0.81
C VAL A 262 -7.82 11.08 1.43
N LEU A 263 -8.64 11.50 2.40
CA LEU A 263 -8.47 12.78 3.09
C LEU A 263 -7.14 12.83 3.84
N LEU A 264 -6.78 11.77 4.58
CA LEU A 264 -5.51 11.75 5.30
C LEU A 264 -4.33 11.84 4.33
N VAL A 265 -4.34 11.07 3.24
CA VAL A 265 -3.29 11.14 2.21
C VAL A 265 -3.18 12.54 1.64
N THR A 266 -4.31 13.17 1.33
CA THR A 266 -4.33 14.51 0.76
C THR A 266 -3.71 15.51 1.74
N VAL A 267 -4.03 15.40 3.04
CA VAL A 267 -3.47 16.28 4.07
C VAL A 267 -1.97 16.06 4.24
N VAL A 268 -1.55 14.80 4.36
CA VAL A 268 -0.13 14.47 4.57
C VAL A 268 0.70 14.84 3.33
N ASN A 269 0.25 14.44 2.14
CA ASN A 269 0.95 14.72 0.88
C ASN A 269 1.00 16.23 0.56
N TYR A 270 -0.06 16.99 0.86
CA TYR A 270 -0.12 18.41 0.50
C TYR A 270 0.51 19.34 1.55
N TYR A 271 0.43 19.02 2.85
CA TYR A 271 0.84 19.93 3.92
C TYR A 271 2.06 19.48 4.74
N GLN A 272 2.39 18.18 4.81
CA GLN A 272 3.55 17.71 5.57
C GLN A 272 4.79 17.45 4.72
N THR A 273 4.61 17.08 3.45
CA THR A 273 5.70 16.75 2.54
C THR A 273 6.15 18.02 1.79
N SER A 274 7.38 18.49 2.03
CA SER A 274 7.96 19.74 1.51
C SER A 274 7.87 19.86 -0.02
N GLU A 275 7.98 21.06 -0.60
CA GLU A 275 8.08 21.24 -2.07
C GLU A 275 9.28 20.47 -2.69
N ARG A 276 10.26 20.07 -1.87
CA ARG A 276 11.45 19.28 -2.25
C ARG A 276 11.25 17.77 -2.39
N ARG A 277 10.03 17.28 -2.19
CA ARG A 277 9.67 15.84 -2.18
C ARG A 277 10.01 15.04 -3.44
N LEU A 278 10.35 15.73 -4.54
CA LEU A 278 10.71 15.16 -5.83
C LEU A 278 12.05 15.70 -6.37
N GLU A 279 12.83 16.45 -5.56
CA GLU A 279 14.18 16.93 -5.89
C GLU A 279 15.27 15.85 -5.67
N VAL A 280 14.89 14.61 -5.37
CA VAL A 280 15.82 13.47 -5.31
C VAL A 280 15.91 12.87 -6.72
N ASP A 281 17.13 12.60 -7.19
CA ASP A 281 17.51 12.16 -8.56
C ASP A 281 16.56 11.13 -9.23
N GLN A 282 15.89 10.30 -8.42
CA GLN A 282 14.97 9.25 -8.87
C GLN A 282 13.65 9.78 -9.46
N PHE A 283 13.13 10.93 -9.01
CA PHE A 283 11.85 11.49 -9.47
C PHE A 283 11.98 12.73 -10.34
N GLU A 284 13.13 13.40 -10.29
CA GLU A 284 13.37 14.67 -10.99
C GLU A 284 13.18 14.55 -12.51
N ASN A 285 13.44 13.35 -13.05
CA ASN A 285 13.35 13.03 -14.47
C ASN A 285 12.10 12.24 -14.89
N VAL A 286 11.17 11.94 -13.97
CA VAL A 286 10.01 11.08 -14.27
C VAL A 286 8.91 11.87 -15.00
N ARG A 287 8.59 11.45 -16.23
CA ARG A 287 7.59 12.12 -17.06
C ARG A 287 6.16 11.82 -16.58
N ARG A 288 5.59 12.71 -15.78
CA ARG A 288 4.21 12.64 -15.27
C ARG A 288 3.15 12.56 -16.38
N LEU A 289 1.99 11.98 -16.04
CA LEU A 289 0.82 11.91 -16.93
C LEU A 289 0.24 13.30 -17.19
N ALA A 290 -0.15 13.57 -18.44
CA ALA A 290 -0.96 14.73 -18.76
C ALA A 290 -2.32 14.64 -18.06
N SER A 291 -3.00 15.76 -17.78
CA SER A 291 -4.31 15.73 -17.09
C SER A 291 -5.36 14.88 -17.81
N ARG A 292 -5.28 14.77 -19.15
CA ARG A 292 -6.14 13.87 -19.94
C ARG A 292 -5.79 12.40 -19.73
N GLU A 293 -4.51 12.06 -19.72
CA GLU A 293 -4.01 10.70 -19.43
C GLU A 293 -4.35 10.28 -17.99
N MET A 294 -4.21 11.20 -17.02
CA MET A 294 -4.57 10.97 -15.62
C MET A 294 -6.08 10.64 -15.47
N LEU A 295 -6.97 11.35 -16.16
CA LEU A 295 -8.42 11.16 -16.04
C LEU A 295 -8.95 9.97 -16.84
N LEU A 296 -8.40 9.72 -18.03
CA LEU A 296 -8.95 8.76 -19.00
C LEU A 296 -8.07 7.52 -19.21
N GLY A 297 -6.86 7.49 -18.66
CA GLY A 297 -5.92 6.39 -18.77
C GLY A 297 -5.61 6.02 -20.23
N ASN A 298 -5.70 4.72 -20.54
CA ASN A 298 -5.39 4.16 -21.86
C ASN A 298 -6.23 4.73 -23.01
N VAL A 299 -7.38 5.36 -22.72
CA VAL A 299 -8.21 5.99 -23.74
C VAL A 299 -7.57 7.30 -24.27
N ALA A 300 -6.76 7.98 -23.45
CA ALA A 300 -6.13 9.25 -23.80
C ALA A 300 -4.60 9.17 -23.97
N GLY A 301 -3.99 8.00 -23.74
CA GLY A 301 -2.55 7.80 -23.82
C GLY A 301 -2.10 6.74 -22.83
N ARG A 302 -1.21 7.12 -21.90
CA ARG A 302 -0.68 6.21 -20.87
C ARG A 302 -1.60 6.13 -19.66
N SER A 303 -1.75 4.95 -19.07
CA SER A 303 -2.44 4.75 -17.79
C SER A 303 -1.51 4.75 -16.57
N TYR A 304 -0.21 4.66 -16.81
CA TYR A 304 0.82 4.46 -15.78
C TYR A 304 2.20 4.96 -16.23
N VAL A 305 3.00 5.45 -15.28
CA VAL A 305 4.41 5.82 -15.44
C VAL A 305 5.22 5.13 -14.33
N PRO A 306 6.16 4.23 -14.66
CA PRO A 306 7.00 3.58 -13.67
C PRO A 306 7.85 4.57 -12.89
N VAL A 307 7.97 4.34 -11.58
CA VAL A 307 8.79 5.13 -10.67
C VAL A 307 10.28 4.78 -10.84
N ILE A 308 10.58 3.49 -11.05
CA ILE A 308 11.92 3.01 -11.32
C ILE A 308 12.06 2.77 -12.82
N ASP A 309 12.69 3.72 -13.51
CA ASP A 309 13.08 3.53 -14.91
C ASP A 309 14.29 2.60 -14.96
N THR A 310 14.06 1.29 -14.83
CA THR A 310 15.11 0.28 -15.05
C THR A 310 15.70 0.36 -16.46
N LEU A 311 15.06 1.07 -17.41
CA LEU A 311 15.58 1.33 -18.75
C LEU A 311 16.43 2.62 -18.82
N GLY A 312 16.30 3.53 -17.85
CA GLY A 312 16.95 4.84 -17.83
C GLY A 312 18.45 4.80 -17.57
N ASP A 313 18.92 3.89 -16.71
CA ASP A 313 20.36 3.69 -16.44
C ASP A 313 21.13 3.10 -17.64
N PHE A 314 20.41 2.45 -18.56
CA PHE A 314 21.00 1.93 -19.79
C PHE A 314 21.27 3.02 -20.85
N ALA A 315 20.65 4.21 -20.74
CA ALA A 315 20.50 5.12 -21.88
C ALA A 315 21.21 6.49 -21.79
N ARG A 316 22.07 6.75 -20.79
CA ARG A 316 22.55 8.13 -20.51
C ARG A 316 24.05 8.40 -20.67
N ASP A 317 24.73 7.73 -21.60
CA ASP A 317 25.99 8.28 -22.11
C ASP A 317 26.18 7.89 -23.59
N PRO A 318 25.82 8.78 -24.54
CA PRO A 318 25.91 8.51 -25.97
C PRO A 318 27.35 8.33 -26.49
N ASP A 319 28.36 8.71 -25.71
CA ASP A 319 29.78 8.57 -26.05
C ASP A 319 30.43 7.33 -25.42
N SER A 320 29.75 6.66 -24.47
CA SER A 320 30.25 5.43 -23.86
C SER A 320 30.08 4.21 -24.77
N PHE A 321 31.18 3.51 -25.06
CA PHE A 321 31.11 2.22 -25.76
C PHE A 321 30.70 1.12 -24.76
N ARG A 322 29.54 0.51 -24.97
CA ARG A 322 29.01 -0.51 -24.05
C ARG A 322 28.87 -1.87 -24.71
N VAL A 323 29.17 -2.93 -23.96
CA VAL A 323 29.02 -4.32 -24.40
C VAL A 323 28.00 -5.01 -23.50
N LEU A 324 26.85 -5.35 -24.07
CA LEU A 324 25.80 -6.11 -23.39
C LEU A 324 26.09 -7.60 -23.56
N VAL A 325 26.25 -8.31 -22.44
CA VAL A 325 26.49 -9.76 -22.43
C VAL A 325 25.24 -10.44 -21.86
N PRO A 326 24.38 -11.03 -22.70
CA PRO A 326 23.25 -11.81 -22.21
C PRO A 326 23.78 -13.09 -21.57
N ILE A 327 23.44 -13.32 -20.31
CA ILE A 327 23.81 -14.54 -19.58
C ILE A 327 22.56 -15.20 -19.01
N ALA A 328 22.50 -16.53 -19.09
CA ALA A 328 21.48 -17.36 -18.47
C ALA A 328 21.92 -17.82 -17.08
N ASN A 329 23.23 -17.91 -16.81
CA ASN A 329 23.74 -18.24 -15.48
C ASN A 329 25.12 -17.59 -15.23
N PRO A 330 25.23 -16.62 -14.30
CA PRO A 330 26.47 -15.89 -14.03
C PRO A 330 27.61 -16.76 -13.49
N GLN A 331 27.32 -17.93 -12.90
CA GLN A 331 28.35 -18.82 -12.36
C GLN A 331 29.00 -19.71 -13.42
N THR A 332 28.35 -19.93 -14.56
CA THR A 332 28.84 -20.84 -15.61
C THR A 332 29.31 -20.12 -16.86
N GLU A 333 28.96 -18.84 -17.01
CA GLU A 333 29.19 -18.06 -18.23
C GLU A 333 30.22 -16.92 -18.05
N GLU A 334 31.14 -17.09 -17.09
CA GLU A 334 32.24 -16.15 -16.84
C GLU A 334 33.08 -15.88 -18.10
N GLU A 335 33.24 -16.87 -19.00
CA GLU A 335 33.98 -16.68 -20.25
C GLU A 335 33.33 -15.64 -21.17
N LEU A 336 31.99 -15.60 -21.25
CA LEU A 336 31.24 -14.62 -22.04
C LEU A 336 31.38 -13.21 -21.47
N ILE A 337 31.33 -13.10 -20.14
CA ILE A 337 31.58 -11.83 -19.43
C ILE A 337 33.03 -11.38 -19.69
N SER A 338 34.00 -12.30 -19.63
CA SER A 338 35.42 -12.01 -19.91
C SER A 338 35.66 -11.53 -21.35
N LEU A 339 34.89 -12.06 -22.31
CA LEU A 339 34.95 -11.65 -23.71
C LEU A 339 34.36 -10.25 -23.87
N GLY A 340 33.23 -9.97 -23.22
CA GLY A 340 32.63 -8.64 -23.15
C GLY A 340 33.59 -7.60 -22.57
N SER A 341 34.29 -7.95 -21.49
CA SER A 341 35.29 -7.10 -20.83
C SER A 341 36.49 -6.81 -21.71
N ARG A 342 36.99 -7.82 -22.45
CA ARG A 342 38.07 -7.63 -23.42
C ARG A 342 37.66 -6.75 -24.60
N LEU A 343 36.41 -6.85 -25.04
CA LEU A 343 35.89 -6.01 -26.12
C LEU A 343 35.72 -4.56 -25.64
N ALA A 344 35.15 -4.36 -24.45
CA ALA A 344 34.97 -3.06 -23.84
C ALA A 344 36.31 -2.35 -23.57
N SER A 345 37.34 -3.07 -23.12
CA SER A 345 38.67 -2.49 -22.82
C SER A 345 39.41 -1.91 -24.03
N THR A 346 38.90 -2.12 -25.26
CA THR A 346 39.48 -1.51 -26.48
C THR A 346 39.05 -0.06 -26.71
N ARG A 347 38.21 0.51 -25.83
CA ARG A 347 37.64 1.86 -25.95
C ARG A 347 37.82 2.63 -24.64
N GLU A 348 38.08 3.94 -24.73
CA GLU A 348 38.41 4.80 -23.58
C GLU A 348 37.34 4.87 -22.48
N GLN A 349 36.10 4.47 -22.76
CA GLN A 349 34.99 4.40 -21.79
C GLN A 349 34.18 3.11 -21.91
N GLY A 350 34.87 1.99 -22.14
CA GLY A 350 34.27 0.67 -22.25
C GLY A 350 33.56 0.20 -20.98
N LYS A 351 32.23 0.05 -20.99
CA LYS A 351 31.48 -0.58 -19.90
C LYS A 351 30.88 -1.93 -20.32
N VAL A 352 30.90 -2.92 -19.42
CA VAL A 352 30.26 -4.23 -19.63
C VAL A 352 29.11 -4.37 -18.67
N HIS A 353 27.95 -4.76 -19.19
CA HIS A 353 26.79 -5.08 -18.38
C HIS A 353 26.40 -6.54 -18.66
N ALA A 354 26.44 -7.36 -17.62
CA ALA A 354 25.90 -8.71 -17.64
C ALA A 354 24.38 -8.62 -17.45
N VAL A 355 23.62 -9.00 -18.48
CA VAL A 355 22.15 -8.97 -18.44
C VAL A 355 21.65 -10.39 -18.24
N HIS A 356 21.03 -10.65 -17.09
CA HIS A 356 20.45 -11.95 -16.81
C HIS A 356 19.15 -12.13 -17.59
N VAL A 357 19.17 -12.97 -18.62
CA VAL A 357 18.01 -13.21 -19.49
C VAL A 357 17.24 -14.41 -18.95
N VAL A 358 16.14 -14.14 -18.25
CA VAL A 358 15.20 -15.19 -17.84
C VAL A 358 14.24 -15.46 -18.98
N GLN A 359 14.21 -16.69 -19.50
CA GLN A 359 13.15 -17.12 -20.41
C GLN A 359 11.83 -17.23 -19.64
N ALA A 360 10.96 -16.23 -19.79
CA ALA A 360 9.57 -16.36 -19.38
C ALA A 360 8.87 -17.38 -20.29
N SER A 361 8.17 -18.36 -19.69
CA SER A 361 7.26 -19.24 -20.46
C SER A 361 6.23 -18.38 -21.19
N LYS A 362 5.83 -18.77 -22.40
CA LYS A 362 4.81 -18.05 -23.19
C LYS A 362 3.47 -17.91 -22.45
N ASP A 363 3.24 -18.72 -21.41
CA ASP A 363 2.05 -18.66 -20.56
C ASP A 363 2.10 -17.58 -19.46
N LEU A 364 3.20 -16.83 -19.34
CA LEU A 364 3.36 -15.70 -18.40
C LEU A 364 3.09 -14.33 -19.04
N ILE A 365 2.86 -14.27 -20.35
CA ILE A 365 2.56 -13.04 -21.09
C ILE A 365 1.21 -13.22 -21.77
N LEU A 366 0.11 -13.20 -20.99
CA LEU A 366 -1.24 -12.92 -21.47
C LEU A 366 -2.13 -12.41 -20.34
#